data_AF-A0A2W7R245-F1
#
_entry.id   AF-A0A2W7R245-F1
#
_cell.length_a   1.000
_cell.length_b   1.000
_cell.length_c   1.000
_cell.angle_alpha   90.00
_cell.angle_beta   90.00
_cell.angle_gamma   90.00
#
_symmetry.space_group_name_H-M   'P 1'
#
loop_
_entity.id
_entity.type
_entity.pdbx_description
1 polymer ?
#
loop_
_entity_poly.entity_id
_entity_poly.type
_entity_poly.pdbx_seq_one_letter_code
_entity_poly.pdbx_strand_id
1 'polypeptide(L)'
;MALSSERRKELMDLMGWDSSDVSRILANSQGIPLNKIDMLTGNCGFALVTKPYLDAISTLCQVGASCHCAREGFGECGSGLRGRA
;
A
#
# COMPACT_ATOMS: atom_id res chain seq x y z
N MET A 1 12.65 -2.36 -4.72
CA MET A 1 12.12 -0.99 -4.53
C MET A 1 12.18 -0.28 -5.88
N ALA A 2 11.24 0.59 -6.26
CA ALA A 2 11.20 1.12 -7.64
C ALA A 2 12.52 1.82 -8.07
N LEU A 3 13.16 2.52 -7.12
CA LEU A 3 14.48 3.15 -7.28
C LEU A 3 15.65 2.15 -7.39
N SER A 4 15.47 0.87 -7.07
CA SER A 4 16.51 -0.17 -7.17
C SER A 4 16.40 -1.01 -8.45
N SER A 5 15.44 -0.71 -9.33
CA SER A 5 15.07 -1.56 -10.48
C SER A 5 15.51 -0.96 -11.82
N GLU A 6 15.30 -1.72 -12.90
CA GLU A 6 15.46 -1.30 -14.31
C GLU A 6 14.78 0.07 -14.60
N ARG A 7 13.65 0.35 -13.92
CA ARG A 7 12.86 1.60 -14.06
C ARG A 7 13.49 2.82 -13.39
N ARG A 8 14.69 2.69 -12.80
CA ARG A 8 15.38 3.81 -12.13
C ARG A 8 15.58 4.99 -13.07
N LYS A 9 16.00 4.74 -14.33
CA LYS A 9 16.25 5.81 -15.31
C LYS A 9 14.97 6.58 -15.65
N GLU A 10 13.89 5.87 -15.94
CA GLU A 10 12.58 6.48 -16.22
C GLU A 10 12.08 7.33 -15.05
N LEU A 11 12.23 6.82 -13.82
CA LEU A 11 11.86 7.56 -12.61
C LEU A 11 12.75 8.79 -12.39
N MET A 12 14.05 8.70 -12.67
CA MET A 12 14.96 9.85 -12.58
C MET A 12 14.52 10.98 -13.51
N ASP A 13 14.21 10.64 -14.76
CA ASP A 13 13.76 11.60 -15.78
C ASP A 13 12.42 12.24 -15.39
N LEU A 14 11.44 11.45 -14.95
CA LEU A 14 10.14 11.94 -14.49
C LEU A 14 10.26 12.85 -13.25
N MET A 15 11.17 12.51 -12.34
CA MET A 15 11.34 13.24 -11.09
C MET A 15 12.26 14.45 -11.25
N GLY A 16 12.98 14.57 -12.38
CA GLY A 16 14.01 15.58 -12.58
C GLY A 16 15.20 15.40 -11.63
N TRP A 17 15.49 14.16 -11.25
CA TRP A 17 16.58 13.82 -10.33
C TRP A 17 17.82 13.41 -11.09
N ASP A 18 18.97 13.85 -10.60
CA ASP A 18 20.25 13.38 -11.10
C ASP A 18 20.69 12.09 -10.37
N SER A 19 21.73 11.44 -10.88
CA SER A 19 22.28 10.21 -10.28
C SER A 19 22.75 10.40 -8.83
N SER A 20 23.17 11.61 -8.46
CA SER A 20 23.62 12.00 -7.13
C SER A 20 22.46 12.08 -6.16
N ASP A 21 21.34 12.71 -6.56
CA ASP A 21 20.11 12.75 -5.75
C ASP A 21 19.64 11.34 -5.39
N VAL A 22 19.57 10.44 -6.38
CA VAL A 22 19.15 9.04 -6.13
C VAL A 22 20.14 8.33 -5.22
N SER A 23 21.44 8.53 -5.40
CA SER A 23 22.47 7.91 -4.56
C SER A 23 22.36 8.37 -3.10
N ARG A 24 22.10 9.65 -2.85
CA ARG A 24 21.90 10.20 -1.50
C ARG A 24 20.63 9.67 -0.85
N ILE A 25 19.54 9.53 -1.61
CA ILE A 25 18.29 8.94 -1.13
C ILE A 25 18.53 7.47 -0.72
N LEU A 26 19.20 6.69 -1.57
CA LEU A 26 19.50 5.28 -1.28
C LEU A 26 20.49 5.11 -0.11
N ALA A 27 21.40 6.06 0.07
CA ALA A 27 22.33 6.10 1.19
C ALA A 27 21.72 6.67 2.49
N ASN A 28 20.39 6.88 2.54
CA ASN A 28 19.67 7.50 3.66
C ASN A 28 20.22 8.88 4.09
N SER A 29 20.92 9.57 3.18
CA SER A 29 21.55 10.86 3.44
C SER A 29 20.66 12.05 3.03
N GLN A 30 19.60 11.79 2.27
CA GLN A 30 18.63 12.79 1.80
C GLN A 30 17.22 12.20 1.81
N GLY A 31 16.25 12.98 2.28
CA GLY A 31 14.82 12.62 2.22
C GLY A 31 14.20 12.92 0.86
N ILE A 32 13.00 12.39 0.63
CA ILE A 32 12.19 12.71 -0.56
C ILE A 32 11.38 13.97 -0.26
N PRO A 33 11.46 15.02 -1.10
CA PRO A 33 10.71 16.25 -0.87
C PRO A 33 9.20 16.01 -1.02
N LEU A 34 8.40 16.66 -0.17
CA LEU A 34 6.95 16.42 -0.06
C LEU A 34 6.20 16.54 -1.39
N ASN A 35 6.53 17.55 -2.19
CA ASN A 35 5.92 17.80 -3.51
C ASN A 35 6.21 16.70 -4.55
N LYS A 36 7.14 15.79 -4.27
CA LYS A 36 7.50 14.66 -5.13
C LYS A 36 6.88 13.35 -4.67
N ILE A 37 6.26 13.30 -3.48
CA ILE A 37 5.71 12.06 -2.93
C ILE A 37 4.57 11.52 -3.79
N ASP A 38 3.61 12.35 -4.19
CA ASP A 38 2.46 11.92 -5.01
C ASP A 38 2.90 11.39 -6.37
N MET A 39 3.90 12.04 -6.97
CA MET A 39 4.48 11.62 -8.24
C MET A 39 5.22 10.28 -8.09
N LEU A 40 5.96 10.11 -7.00
CA LEU A 40 6.67 8.87 -6.71
C LEU A 40 5.70 7.71 -6.48
N THR A 41 4.70 7.88 -5.62
CA THR A 41 3.73 6.81 -5.28
C THR A 41 2.95 6.38 -6.52
N GLY A 42 2.43 7.33 -7.31
CA GLY A 42 1.70 7.03 -8.54
C GLY A 42 2.53 6.25 -9.56
N ASN A 43 3.76 6.67 -9.85
CA ASN A 43 4.61 5.99 -10.85
C ASN A 43 5.15 4.64 -10.39
N CYS A 44 5.24 4.43 -9.07
CA CYS A 44 5.67 3.17 -8.47
C CYS A 44 4.52 2.16 -8.30
N GLY A 45 3.30 2.51 -8.72
CA GLY A 45 2.12 1.63 -8.59
C GLY A 45 1.57 1.55 -7.17
N PHE A 46 1.89 2.52 -6.32
CA PHE A 46 1.33 2.63 -4.98
C PHE A 46 0.17 3.63 -4.96
N ALA A 47 -0.90 3.29 -4.25
CA ALA A 47 -1.99 4.21 -3.95
C ALA A 47 -1.89 4.69 -2.50
N LEU A 48 -1.88 6.00 -2.30
CA LEU A 48 -2.02 6.58 -0.96
C LEU A 48 -3.49 6.54 -0.58
N VAL A 49 -3.79 5.84 0.51
CA VAL A 49 -5.14 5.72 1.05
C VAL A 49 -5.17 6.26 2.48
N THR A 50 -6.33 6.76 2.90
CA THR A 50 -6.52 7.24 4.26
C THR A 50 -6.74 6.06 5.22
N LYS A 51 -6.47 6.28 6.52
CA LYS A 51 -6.72 5.25 7.54
C LYS A 51 -8.16 4.70 7.51
N PRO A 52 -9.22 5.53 7.39
CA PRO A 52 -10.58 5.02 7.31
C PRO A 52 -10.83 4.06 6.14
N TYR A 53 -10.12 4.23 5.01
CA TYR A 53 -10.21 3.29 3.88
C TYR A 53 -9.68 1.91 4.27
N LEU A 54 -8.52 1.85 4.93
CA LEU A 54 -7.92 0.60 5.39
C LEU A 54 -8.78 -0.05 6.49
N ASP A 55 -9.35 0.76 7.39
CA ASP A 55 -10.28 0.28 8.42
C ASP A 55 -11.53 -0.36 7.80
N ALA A 56 -12.10 0.27 6.78
CA ALA A 56 -13.25 -0.26 6.04
C ALA A 56 -12.93 -1.61 5.36
N ILE A 57 -11.74 -1.75 4.75
CA ILE A 57 -11.29 -3.02 4.17
C ILE A 57 -11.12 -4.09 5.27
N SER A 58 -10.56 -3.71 6.42
CA SER A 58 -10.42 -4.63 7.55
C SER A 58 -11.78 -5.13 8.03
N THR A 59 -12.76 -4.23 8.18
CA THR A 59 -14.13 -4.60 8.54
C THR A 59 -14.74 -5.52 7.47
N LEU A 60 -14.64 -5.18 6.19
CA LEU A 60 -15.13 -6.03 5.09
C LEU A 60 -14.53 -7.44 5.11
N CYS A 61 -13.23 -7.55 5.36
CA CYS A 61 -12.53 -8.84 5.49
C CYS A 61 -13.03 -9.64 6.71
N GLN A 62 -13.36 -8.96 7.80
CA GLN A 62 -13.90 -9.58 9.02
C GLN A 62 -15.34 -10.07 8.83
N VAL A 63 -16.21 -9.26 8.21
CA VAL A 63 -17.65 -9.55 8.09
C VAL A 63 -18.02 -10.45 6.91
N GLY A 64 -17.09 -10.75 6.00
CA GLY A 64 -17.38 -11.78 5.00
C GLY A 64 -16.56 -11.84 3.73
N ALA A 65 -15.77 -10.82 3.36
CA ALA A 65 -15.02 -10.88 2.10
C ALA A 65 -14.04 -12.08 2.07
N SER A 66 -13.45 -12.44 3.22
CA SER A 66 -12.54 -13.59 3.37
C SER A 66 -13.27 -14.91 3.71
N CYS A 67 -14.37 -14.85 4.45
CA CYS A 67 -15.11 -16.03 4.93
C CYS A 67 -15.99 -16.64 3.83
N HIS A 68 -15.66 -17.85 3.40
CA HIS A 68 -16.46 -18.61 2.42
C HIS A 68 -17.93 -18.76 2.85
N CYS A 69 -18.19 -19.03 4.14
CA CYS A 69 -19.54 -19.20 4.65
C CYS A 69 -20.40 -17.92 4.54
N ALA A 70 -19.80 -16.74 4.77
CA ALA A 70 -20.50 -15.47 4.62
C ALA A 70 -20.83 -15.18 3.15
N ARG A 71 -19.94 -15.53 2.21
CA ARG A 71 -20.18 -15.40 0.76
C ARG A 71 -21.29 -16.32 0.26
N GLU A 72 -21.39 -17.52 0.83
CA GLU A 72 -22.45 -18.50 0.51
C GLU A 72 -23.77 -18.21 1.27
N GLY A 73 -23.87 -17.10 2.01
CA GLY A 73 -25.08 -16.70 2.71
C GLY A 73 -25.33 -17.39 4.06
N PHE A 74 -24.36 -18.15 4.58
CA PHE A 74 -24.44 -18.81 5.89
C PHE A 74 -24.07 -17.89 7.08
N GLY A 75 -23.72 -16.63 6.82
CA GLY A 75 -23.32 -15.65 7.84
C GLY A 75 -21.84 -15.72 8.24
N GLU A 76 -21.44 -14.89 9.21
CA GLU A 76 -20.05 -14.75 9.64
C GLU A 76 -19.49 -16.00 10.34
N CYS A 77 -18.37 -16.50 9.82
CA CYS A 77 -17.56 -17.56 10.42
C CYS A 77 -17.07 -17.11 11.82
N GLY A 78 -17.64 -17.65 12.89
CA GLY A 78 -17.20 -17.36 14.27
C GLY A 78 -18.26 -16.80 15.21
N SER A 79 -19.45 -16.48 14.71
CA SER A 79 -20.62 -16.13 15.54
C SER A 79 -21.11 -17.28 16.44
N GLY A 80 -20.66 -18.52 16.18
CA GLY A 80 -20.98 -19.71 16.99
C GLY A 80 -20.00 -20.06 18.12
N LEU A 81 -18.86 -19.40 18.29
CA LEU A 81 -17.84 -19.78 19.28
C LEU A 81 -17.87 -18.98 20.61
N ARG A 82 -18.93 -18.20 20.85
CA ARG A 82 -19.17 -17.54 22.17
C ARG A 82 -20.53 -17.90 22.79
N GLY A 83 -20.89 -19.18 22.75
CA GLY A 83 -22.13 -19.64 23.40
C GLY A 83 -22.19 -21.14 23.64
N ARG A 84 -21.52 -21.58 24.73
CA ARG A 84 -21.84 -22.73 25.61
C ARG A 84 -22.17 -24.13 25.03
N ALA A 85 -21.53 -25.10 25.68
CA ALA A 85 -21.80 -26.55 25.80
C ALA A 85 -21.02 -27.45 24.85
#